data_AF-A0A9D4IMH2-F1
#
_entry.id   AF-A0A9D4IMH2-F1
#
_cell.length_a   1.000
_cell.length_b   1.000
_cell.length_c   1.000
_cell.angle_alpha   90.00
_cell.angle_beta   90.00
_cell.angle_gamma   90.00
#
_symmetry.space_group_name_H-M   'P 1'
#
loop_
_entity.id
_entity.type
_entity.pdbx_description
1 polymer ?
#
loop_
_entity_poly.entity_id
_entity_poly.type
_entity_poly.pdbx_seq_one_letter_code
_entity_poly.pdbx_strand_id
1 'polypeptide(L)'
;MSKALHGLNIKSLSLSGMSGGLDVKNVESLSQVLSSLTQLEALSIQVSHDSPGLRKALTGLNIKSLSLSCLWGGLHVENEESKSQSLSSLTQLESLSIKVIKMGLGGPGLLKALHGLNIKSLSIDQRGFNVHHVELLSQSLASLTQLETLTLYVQKYKQLQLPQSLKYLNIYINFLFPSKVFELVDTLLTRTQKVGSNPKLCCSLEFLTFGNIPLEEYTAIQQELETRNNVTVERFKISHDLVRMMITLK
;
A
#
# COMPACT_ATOMS: atom_id res chain seq x y z
N MET A 1 0.36 24.28 -20.76
CA MET A 1 1.29 23.60 -19.83
C MET A 1 2.44 22.87 -20.54
N SER A 2 2.24 22.19 -21.69
CA SER A 2 3.30 21.32 -22.26
C SER A 2 4.62 22.00 -22.63
N LYS A 3 4.60 23.28 -23.05
CA LYS A 3 5.84 24.03 -23.34
C LYS A 3 6.63 24.48 -22.10
N ALA A 4 6.02 24.53 -20.93
CA ALA A 4 6.66 25.08 -19.73
C ALA A 4 7.54 24.08 -18.97
N LEU A 5 7.39 22.77 -19.24
CA LEU A 5 8.07 21.70 -18.50
C LEU A 5 9.15 21.00 -19.33
N HIS A 6 9.17 21.23 -20.64
CA HIS A 6 10.12 20.60 -21.54
C HIS A 6 11.54 21.12 -21.25
N GLY A 7 12.46 20.20 -20.92
CA GLY A 7 13.86 20.53 -20.63
C GLY A 7 14.13 20.93 -19.18
N LEU A 8 13.12 20.95 -18.31
CA LEU A 8 13.34 21.11 -16.87
C LEU A 8 13.87 19.81 -16.27
N ASN A 9 14.91 19.94 -15.45
CA ASN A 9 15.44 18.83 -14.67
C ASN A 9 14.58 18.60 -13.42
N ILE A 10 13.44 17.91 -13.61
CA ILE A 10 12.49 17.62 -12.54
C ILE A 10 12.68 16.16 -12.12
N LYS A 11 13.13 15.94 -10.88
CA LYS A 11 13.23 14.61 -10.27
C LYS A 11 11.94 14.15 -9.60
N SER A 12 11.12 15.09 -9.15
CA SER A 12 9.85 14.80 -8.47
C SER A 12 8.77 15.75 -8.96
N LEU A 13 7.63 15.19 -9.34
CA LEU A 13 6.48 15.95 -9.81
C LEU A 13 5.24 15.56 -9.00
N SER A 14 4.59 16.55 -8.42
CA SER A 14 3.28 16.39 -7.80
C SER A 14 2.24 17.15 -8.61
N LEU A 15 1.23 16.42 -9.08
CA LEU A 15 0.11 16.95 -9.82
C LEU A 15 -1.14 16.78 -8.95
N SER A 16 -1.66 17.90 -8.44
CA SER A 16 -2.91 17.95 -7.69
C SER A 16 -3.82 19.06 -8.24
N GLY A 17 -5.12 18.77 -8.33
CA GLY A 17 -6.13 19.76 -8.73
C GLY A 17 -6.72 20.46 -7.51
N MET A 18 -6.94 21.79 -7.59
CA MET A 18 -7.39 22.61 -6.45
C MET A 18 -8.77 22.23 -5.88
N SER A 19 -9.60 21.45 -6.60
CA SER A 19 -10.97 21.16 -6.15
C SER A 19 -11.58 19.91 -6.81
N GLY A 20 -10.92 18.75 -6.72
CA GLY A 20 -11.51 17.51 -7.23
C GLY A 20 -10.54 16.48 -7.79
N GLY A 21 -9.24 16.77 -7.83
CA GLY A 21 -8.26 15.95 -8.54
C GLY A 21 -8.19 16.31 -10.02
N LEU A 22 -7.19 15.78 -10.72
CA LEU A 22 -6.99 16.01 -12.14
C LEU A 22 -8.03 15.23 -12.93
N ASP A 23 -8.81 15.97 -13.71
CA ASP A 23 -9.67 15.43 -14.75
C ASP A 23 -8.83 15.25 -16.03
N VAL A 24 -8.34 14.02 -16.25
CA VAL A 24 -7.43 13.70 -17.36
C VAL A 24 -8.23 13.52 -18.65
N LYS A 25 -8.87 14.60 -19.12
CA LYS A 25 -9.58 14.65 -20.41
C LYS A 25 -8.64 14.75 -21.61
N ASN A 26 -7.47 15.37 -21.43
CA ASN A 26 -6.45 15.52 -22.47
C ASN A 26 -5.23 14.63 -22.19
N VAL A 27 -5.41 13.34 -22.50
CA VAL A 27 -4.45 12.25 -22.28
C VAL A 27 -3.12 12.48 -22.99
N GLU A 28 -3.20 12.97 -24.23
CA GLU A 28 -2.03 13.17 -25.08
C GLU A 28 -1.11 14.25 -24.50
N SER A 29 -1.68 15.33 -23.97
CA SER A 29 -0.90 16.39 -23.33
C SER A 29 -0.21 15.92 -22.06
N LEU A 30 -0.86 15.09 -21.23
CA LEU A 30 -0.24 14.58 -20.00
C LEU A 30 0.86 13.55 -20.30
N SER A 31 0.58 12.60 -21.19
CA SER A 31 1.56 11.59 -21.61
C SER A 31 2.79 12.24 -22.23
N GLN A 32 2.60 13.23 -23.11
CA GLN A 32 3.70 13.98 -23.72
C GLN A 32 4.53 14.77 -22.70
N VAL A 33 3.88 15.38 -21.70
CA VAL A 33 4.61 16.07 -20.63
C VAL A 33 5.44 15.09 -19.82
N LEU A 34 4.84 13.99 -19.34
CA LEU A 34 5.55 13.04 -18.49
C LEU A 34 6.69 12.33 -19.23
N SER A 35 6.51 11.98 -20.52
CA SER A 35 7.56 11.38 -21.32
C SER A 35 8.71 12.35 -21.65
N SER A 36 8.45 13.66 -21.66
CA SER A 36 9.51 14.67 -21.84
C SER A 36 10.41 14.86 -20.60
N LEU A 37 9.98 14.37 -19.42
CA LEU A 37 10.72 14.49 -18.16
C LEU A 37 11.64 13.29 -17.95
N THR A 38 12.76 13.26 -18.67
CA THR A 38 13.70 12.12 -18.68
C THR A 38 14.40 11.83 -17.36
N GLN A 39 14.41 12.77 -16.41
CA GLN A 39 14.99 12.61 -15.06
C GLN A 39 13.94 12.42 -13.97
N LEU A 40 12.67 12.25 -14.32
CA LEU A 40 11.62 12.07 -13.32
C LEU A 40 11.81 10.72 -12.61
N GLU A 41 12.00 10.76 -11.30
CA GLU A 41 12.15 9.57 -10.46
C GLU A 41 10.90 9.31 -9.61
N ALA A 42 10.18 10.36 -9.22
CA ALA A 42 9.00 10.29 -8.37
C ALA A 42 7.82 11.05 -8.97
N LEU A 43 6.65 10.41 -8.99
CA LEU A 43 5.41 10.98 -9.52
C LEU A 43 4.29 10.82 -8.51
N SER A 44 3.65 11.93 -8.13
CA SER A 44 2.45 11.95 -7.32
C SER A 44 1.31 12.55 -8.12
N ILE A 45 0.20 11.84 -8.24
CA ILE A 45 -0.98 12.29 -8.99
C ILE A 45 -2.22 12.11 -8.12
N GLN A 46 -2.97 13.19 -7.96
CA GLN A 46 -4.32 13.16 -7.43
C GLN A 46 -5.33 13.26 -8.57
N VAL A 47 -6.18 12.25 -8.73
CA VAL A 47 -7.22 12.19 -9.76
C VAL A 47 -8.62 12.22 -9.15
N SER A 48 -9.58 12.72 -9.93
CA SER A 48 -10.99 12.69 -9.57
C SER A 48 -11.58 11.28 -9.61
N HIS A 49 -11.21 10.52 -10.64
CA HIS A 49 -11.66 9.16 -10.95
C HIS A 49 -10.57 8.47 -11.77
N ASP A 50 -10.61 7.13 -11.86
CA ASP A 50 -9.76 6.42 -12.82
C ASP A 50 -10.10 6.80 -14.25
N SER A 51 -9.09 6.98 -15.09
CA SER A 51 -9.31 7.21 -16.51
C SER A 51 -8.34 6.36 -17.34
N PRO A 52 -8.77 5.83 -18.49
CA PRO A 52 -7.86 5.25 -19.48
C PRO A 52 -6.72 6.21 -19.86
N GLY A 53 -6.99 7.51 -19.75
CA GLY A 53 -6.02 8.57 -19.95
C GLY A 53 -4.85 8.55 -19.00
N LEU A 54 -5.12 8.45 -17.70
CA LEU A 54 -4.08 8.32 -16.69
C LEU A 54 -3.21 7.09 -16.98
N ARG A 55 -3.83 5.95 -17.30
CA ARG A 55 -3.10 4.71 -17.58
C ARG A 55 -2.16 4.84 -18.76
N LYS A 56 -2.64 5.42 -19.86
CA LYS A 56 -1.83 5.66 -21.07
C LYS A 56 -0.67 6.63 -20.76
N ALA A 57 -0.91 7.63 -19.92
CA ALA A 57 0.12 8.58 -19.51
C ALA A 57 1.20 7.97 -18.61
N LEU A 58 0.86 6.94 -17.82
CA LEU A 58 1.80 6.20 -16.98
C LEU A 58 2.58 5.13 -17.76
N THR A 59 2.06 4.65 -18.89
CA THR A 59 2.71 3.58 -19.66
C THR A 59 4.12 3.95 -20.10
N GLY A 60 5.09 3.09 -19.77
CA GLY A 60 6.48 3.25 -20.20
C GLY A 60 7.26 4.37 -19.50
N LEU A 61 6.72 4.95 -18.43
CA LEU A 61 7.48 5.88 -17.59
C LEU A 61 8.59 5.16 -16.83
N ASN A 62 9.75 5.80 -16.77
CA ASN A 62 10.91 5.30 -16.06
C ASN A 62 11.02 5.94 -14.66
N ILE A 63 10.07 5.64 -13.78
CA ILE A 63 10.00 6.19 -12.41
C ILE A 63 10.25 5.10 -11.36
N LYS A 64 10.81 5.50 -10.22
CA LYS A 64 11.05 4.63 -9.05
C LYS A 64 9.92 4.69 -8.04
N SER A 65 9.22 5.83 -7.96
CA SER A 65 8.13 6.02 -6.99
C SER A 65 6.87 6.58 -7.65
N LEU A 66 5.74 5.93 -7.38
CA LEU A 66 4.43 6.36 -7.82
C LEU A 66 3.49 6.49 -6.62
N SER A 67 2.85 7.65 -6.50
CA SER A 67 1.77 7.90 -5.54
C SER A 67 0.50 8.28 -6.29
N LEU A 68 -0.54 7.47 -6.14
CA LEU A 68 -1.86 7.70 -6.72
C LEU A 68 -2.86 7.99 -5.61
N SER A 69 -3.57 9.10 -5.72
CA SER A 69 -4.69 9.40 -4.84
C SER A 69 -5.96 9.66 -5.63
N CYS A 70 -7.07 9.06 -5.22
CA CYS A 70 -8.37 9.22 -5.88
C CYS A 70 -9.43 9.73 -4.89
N LEU A 71 -10.21 10.72 -5.33
CA LEU A 71 -11.26 11.34 -4.53
C LEU A 71 -12.64 10.66 -4.68
N TRP A 72 -12.99 10.12 -5.86
CA TRP A 72 -14.34 9.59 -6.13
C TRP A 72 -14.30 8.28 -6.93
N GLY A 73 -14.67 7.17 -6.29
CA GLY A 73 -14.64 5.84 -6.93
C GLY A 73 -13.20 5.39 -7.19
N GLY A 74 -12.89 4.13 -6.91
CA GLY A 74 -11.51 3.65 -6.99
C GLY A 74 -10.86 3.79 -8.37
N LEU A 75 -9.61 3.34 -8.48
CA LEU A 75 -8.98 3.02 -9.76
C LEU A 75 -9.83 1.93 -10.46
N HIS A 76 -10.89 2.35 -11.17
CA HIS A 76 -11.85 1.54 -11.92
C HIS A 76 -11.18 0.92 -13.14
N VAL A 77 -10.53 -0.21 -12.91
CA VAL A 77 -10.07 -1.12 -13.96
C VAL A 77 -11.27 -1.93 -14.45
N GLU A 78 -12.07 -1.37 -15.37
CA GLU A 78 -13.33 -1.99 -15.80
C GLU A 78 -13.15 -3.15 -16.80
N ASN A 79 -12.15 -3.15 -17.69
CA ASN A 79 -12.02 -4.18 -18.74
C ASN A 79 -10.89 -5.19 -18.51
N GLU A 80 -11.21 -6.50 -18.55
CA GLU A 80 -10.26 -7.60 -18.27
C GLU A 80 -9.05 -7.66 -19.19
N GLU A 81 -9.14 -7.14 -20.39
CA GLU A 81 -8.01 -7.11 -21.32
C GLU A 81 -7.07 -5.90 -21.14
N SER A 82 -7.54 -4.83 -20.49
CA SER A 82 -6.72 -3.64 -20.17
C SER A 82 -6.26 -3.63 -18.71
N LYS A 83 -6.46 -4.76 -17.98
CA LYS A 83 -6.47 -4.84 -16.51
C LYS A 83 -5.11 -4.89 -15.81
N SER A 84 -4.01 -5.08 -16.54
CA SER A 84 -2.69 -5.34 -15.93
C SER A 84 -1.54 -4.52 -16.51
N GLN A 85 -1.73 -3.85 -17.65
CA GLN A 85 -0.59 -3.39 -18.45
C GLN A 85 0.03 -2.06 -18.01
N SER A 86 -0.72 -1.16 -17.36
CA SER A 86 -0.18 0.18 -17.06
C SER A 86 0.86 0.15 -15.94
N LEU A 87 0.53 -0.44 -14.77
CA LEU A 87 1.51 -0.52 -13.68
C LEU A 87 2.63 -1.51 -13.96
N SER A 88 2.35 -2.63 -14.64
CA SER A 88 3.40 -3.60 -15.01
C SER A 88 4.40 -3.06 -16.03
N SER A 89 4.02 -2.04 -16.81
CA SER A 89 4.95 -1.34 -17.70
C SER A 89 5.99 -0.48 -16.97
N LEU A 90 5.78 -0.17 -15.68
CA LEU A 90 6.71 0.58 -14.84
C LEU A 90 7.78 -0.34 -14.29
N THR A 91 8.67 -0.83 -15.15
CA THR A 91 9.65 -1.88 -14.83
C THR A 91 10.70 -1.48 -13.78
N GLN A 92 10.89 -0.19 -13.56
CA GLN A 92 11.82 0.37 -12.56
C GLN A 92 11.11 0.83 -11.28
N LEU A 93 9.80 0.60 -11.16
CA LEU A 93 9.03 1.02 -9.98
C LEU A 93 9.50 0.24 -8.75
N GLU A 94 9.96 0.95 -7.73
CA GLU A 94 10.37 0.35 -6.45
C GLU A 94 9.32 0.59 -5.35
N SER A 95 8.55 1.68 -5.45
CA SER A 95 7.59 2.10 -4.45
C SER A 95 6.26 2.53 -5.05
N LEU A 96 5.16 1.97 -4.51
CA LEU A 96 3.79 2.30 -4.89
C LEU A 96 2.98 2.71 -3.66
N SER A 97 2.39 3.90 -3.70
CA SER A 97 1.42 4.37 -2.71
C SER A 97 0.08 4.64 -3.38
N ILE A 98 -0.99 4.08 -2.81
CA ILE A 98 -2.35 4.26 -3.31
C ILE A 98 -3.24 4.73 -2.16
N LYS A 99 -3.95 5.84 -2.39
CA LYS A 99 -4.89 6.42 -1.44
C LYS A 99 -6.27 6.59 -2.06
N VAL A 100 -7.28 5.93 -1.50
CA VAL A 100 -8.68 5.98 -1.91
C VAL A 100 -9.49 6.64 -0.79
N ILE A 101 -9.88 7.90 -1.01
CA ILE A 101 -10.40 8.78 0.04
C ILE A 101 -11.90 8.56 0.32
N LYS A 102 -12.67 8.11 -0.68
CA LYS A 102 -14.14 7.94 -0.56
C LYS A 102 -14.58 6.52 -0.95
N MET A 103 -15.50 5.96 -0.16
CA MET A 103 -16.03 4.59 -0.34
C MET A 103 -16.73 4.42 -1.69
N GLY A 104 -16.34 3.41 -2.46
CA GLY A 104 -16.96 3.04 -3.74
C GLY A 104 -16.31 1.80 -4.36
N LEU A 105 -17.05 1.14 -5.26
CA LEU A 105 -16.83 -0.20 -5.86
C LEU A 105 -15.55 -0.40 -6.70
N GLY A 106 -14.60 0.54 -6.70
CA GLY A 106 -13.40 0.50 -7.56
C GLY A 106 -12.20 -0.27 -6.98
N GLY A 107 -12.38 -1.10 -5.95
CA GLY A 107 -11.29 -1.83 -5.28
C GLY A 107 -10.72 -3.03 -6.05
N PRO A 108 -11.53 -3.89 -6.71
CA PRO A 108 -11.01 -5.13 -7.29
C PRO A 108 -10.03 -4.93 -8.44
N GLY A 109 -10.28 -3.94 -9.30
CA GLY A 109 -9.42 -3.66 -10.45
C GLY A 109 -8.02 -3.20 -10.05
N LEU A 110 -7.94 -2.29 -9.08
CA LEU A 110 -6.69 -1.82 -8.50
C LEU A 110 -5.88 -2.97 -7.88
N LEU A 111 -6.54 -3.82 -7.09
CA LEU A 111 -5.88 -4.95 -6.44
C LEU A 111 -5.35 -5.93 -7.48
N LYS A 112 -6.10 -6.22 -8.54
CA LYS A 112 -5.62 -7.01 -9.68
C LYS A 112 -4.41 -6.37 -10.37
N ALA A 113 -4.36 -5.05 -10.48
CA ALA A 113 -3.22 -4.34 -11.10
C ALA A 113 -1.92 -4.40 -10.28
N LEU A 114 -1.99 -4.78 -9.00
CA LEU A 114 -0.80 -5.08 -8.18
C LEU A 114 -0.15 -6.40 -8.58
N HIS A 115 -0.89 -7.30 -9.23
CA HIS A 115 -0.39 -8.64 -9.53
C HIS A 115 0.83 -8.57 -10.45
N GLY A 116 1.93 -9.21 -10.02
CA GLY A 116 3.17 -9.30 -10.81
C GLY A 116 4.01 -8.02 -10.85
N LEU A 117 3.72 -7.03 -9.99
CA LEU A 117 4.62 -5.88 -9.83
C LEU A 117 5.89 -6.27 -9.10
N ASN A 118 7.01 -5.69 -9.52
CA ASN A 118 8.32 -5.87 -8.89
C ASN A 118 8.69 -4.69 -7.98
N ILE A 119 7.91 -4.49 -6.91
CA ILE A 119 8.08 -3.37 -5.96
C ILE A 119 8.62 -3.84 -4.62
N LYS A 120 9.36 -2.96 -3.93
CA LYS A 120 9.88 -3.18 -2.57
C LYS A 120 8.97 -2.58 -1.49
N SER A 121 8.20 -1.55 -1.84
CA SER A 121 7.35 -0.84 -0.89
C SER A 121 5.94 -0.61 -1.45
N LEU A 122 4.94 -0.99 -0.66
CA LEU A 122 3.53 -0.81 -0.97
C LEU A 122 2.82 -0.13 0.20
N SER A 123 2.09 0.95 -0.10
CA SER A 123 1.21 1.62 0.86
C SER A 123 -0.19 1.71 0.28
N ILE A 124 -1.19 1.18 1.00
CA ILE A 124 -2.60 1.23 0.61
C ILE A 124 -3.40 1.88 1.73
N ASP A 125 -3.97 3.04 1.44
CA ASP A 125 -4.96 3.70 2.27
C ASP A 125 -6.31 3.62 1.58
N GLN A 126 -7.15 2.67 1.96
CA GLN A 126 -8.49 2.53 1.40
C GLN A 126 -9.53 2.45 2.52
N ARG A 127 -10.31 3.52 2.64
CA ARG A 127 -11.49 3.52 3.49
C ARG A 127 -12.57 2.64 2.86
N GLY A 128 -13.09 1.67 3.62
CA GLY A 128 -14.13 0.76 3.12
C GLY A 128 -13.64 -0.59 2.59
N PHE A 129 -12.44 -1.05 2.97
CA PHE A 129 -12.06 -2.46 2.80
C PHE A 129 -13.18 -3.36 3.36
N ASN A 130 -13.75 -4.19 2.50
CA ASN A 130 -14.67 -5.25 2.88
C ASN A 130 -13.94 -6.60 2.74
N VAL A 131 -14.58 -7.69 3.16
CA VAL A 131 -13.97 -9.02 3.19
C VAL A 131 -13.42 -9.43 1.81
N HIS A 132 -14.17 -9.14 0.75
CA HIS A 132 -13.76 -9.48 -0.62
C HIS A 132 -12.49 -8.74 -1.06
N HIS A 133 -12.36 -7.46 -0.70
CA HIS A 133 -11.15 -6.69 -1.00
C HIS A 133 -9.91 -7.22 -0.27
N VAL A 134 -10.07 -7.75 0.95
CA VAL A 134 -8.95 -8.35 1.71
C VAL A 134 -8.47 -9.65 1.06
N GLU A 135 -9.38 -10.44 0.51
CA GLU A 135 -9.06 -11.68 -0.21
C GLU A 135 -8.31 -11.39 -1.51
N LEU A 136 -8.80 -10.42 -2.31
CA LEU A 136 -8.09 -9.98 -3.51
C LEU A 136 -6.72 -9.38 -3.19
N LEU A 137 -6.62 -8.59 -2.12
CA LEU A 137 -5.34 -8.06 -1.67
C LEU A 137 -4.38 -9.19 -1.29
N SER A 138 -4.85 -10.19 -0.55
CA SER A 138 -4.02 -11.35 -0.17
C SER A 138 -3.47 -12.09 -1.39
N GLN A 139 -4.31 -12.30 -2.42
CA GLN A 139 -3.90 -12.94 -3.67
C GLN A 139 -2.84 -12.11 -4.40
N SER A 140 -3.03 -10.80 -4.48
CA SER A 140 -2.07 -9.92 -5.15
C SER A 140 -0.76 -9.82 -4.38
N LEU A 141 -0.81 -9.68 -3.05
CA LEU A 141 0.37 -9.65 -2.19
C LEU A 141 1.23 -10.91 -2.35
N ALA A 142 0.63 -12.08 -2.53
CA ALA A 142 1.36 -13.32 -2.76
C ALA A 142 2.22 -13.30 -4.04
N SER A 143 1.87 -12.49 -5.03
CA SER A 143 2.65 -12.32 -6.27
C SER A 143 3.80 -11.32 -6.15
N LEU A 144 3.83 -10.50 -5.09
CA LEU A 144 4.84 -9.46 -4.90
C LEU A 144 6.08 -10.03 -4.22
N THR A 145 6.89 -10.76 -4.98
CA THR A 145 8.02 -11.54 -4.45
C THR A 145 9.18 -10.70 -3.89
N GLN A 146 9.26 -9.42 -4.22
CA GLN A 146 10.28 -8.49 -3.71
C GLN A 146 9.75 -7.50 -2.66
N LEU A 147 8.50 -7.63 -2.21
CA LEU A 147 7.90 -6.67 -1.30
C LEU A 147 8.49 -6.79 0.11
N GLU A 148 9.25 -5.78 0.53
CA GLU A 148 9.87 -5.73 1.85
C GLU A 148 9.04 -4.91 2.84
N THR A 149 8.31 -3.90 2.37
CA THR A 149 7.52 -2.99 3.22
C THR A 149 6.08 -2.93 2.77
N LEU A 150 5.15 -3.21 3.69
CA LEU A 150 3.72 -3.10 3.47
C LEU A 150 3.10 -2.18 4.51
N THR A 151 2.44 -1.12 4.06
CA THR A 151 1.65 -0.23 4.91
C THR A 151 0.19 -0.30 4.51
N LEU A 152 -0.69 -0.59 5.45
CA LEU A 152 -2.12 -0.75 5.24
C LEU A 152 -2.88 0.15 6.20
N TYR A 153 -3.78 0.98 5.66
CA TYR A 153 -4.80 1.69 6.43
C TYR A 153 -6.14 1.02 6.14
N VAL A 154 -6.62 0.22 7.09
CA VAL A 154 -7.81 -0.62 6.93
C VAL A 154 -8.79 -0.39 8.07
N GLN A 155 -10.09 -0.40 7.78
CA GLN A 155 -11.12 -0.28 8.83
C GLN A 155 -11.37 -1.62 9.54
N LYS A 156 -11.16 -2.74 8.84
CA LYS A 156 -11.33 -4.09 9.36
C LYS A 156 -10.18 -4.94 8.86
N TYR A 157 -9.59 -5.72 9.76
CA TYR A 157 -8.56 -6.70 9.42
C TYR A 157 -9.15 -8.11 9.43
N LYS A 158 -8.86 -8.87 8.38
CA LYS A 158 -9.02 -10.32 8.31
C LYS A 158 -7.66 -10.88 7.89
N GLN A 159 -7.39 -12.14 8.21
CA GLN A 159 -6.14 -12.82 7.94
C GLN A 159 -5.62 -12.54 6.52
N LEU A 160 -4.47 -11.87 6.41
CA LEU A 160 -3.78 -11.62 5.15
C LEU A 160 -2.76 -12.72 4.86
N GLN A 161 -2.68 -13.11 3.60
CA GLN A 161 -1.50 -13.80 3.09
C GLN A 161 -0.44 -12.75 2.79
N LEU A 162 0.68 -12.84 3.49
CA LEU A 162 1.79 -11.90 3.37
C LEU A 162 2.87 -12.52 2.48
N PRO A 163 3.58 -11.73 1.67
CA PRO A 163 4.69 -12.23 0.89
C PRO A 163 5.85 -12.64 1.81
N GLN A 164 6.62 -13.64 1.40
CA GLN A 164 7.73 -14.17 2.18
C GLN A 164 8.84 -13.14 2.41
N SER A 165 9.06 -12.27 1.43
CA SER A 165 10.05 -11.19 1.46
C SER A 165 9.70 -10.03 2.39
N LEU A 166 8.50 -10.03 2.98
CA LEU A 166 8.04 -8.93 3.81
C LEU A 166 8.84 -8.84 5.11
N LYS A 167 9.45 -7.68 5.33
CA LYS A 167 10.24 -7.33 6.52
C LYS A 167 9.50 -6.37 7.46
N TYR A 168 8.73 -5.44 6.89
CA TYR A 168 8.04 -4.39 7.63
C TYR A 168 6.56 -4.39 7.32
N LEU A 169 5.72 -4.56 8.35
CA LEU A 169 4.27 -4.52 8.23
C LEU A 169 3.71 -3.43 9.14
N ASN A 170 3.17 -2.38 8.53
CA ASN A 170 2.50 -1.30 9.23
C ASN A 170 1.00 -1.40 9.00
N ILE A 171 0.22 -1.58 10.06
CA ILE A 171 -1.22 -1.71 9.99
C ILE A 171 -1.87 -0.62 10.85
N TYR A 172 -2.61 0.26 10.19
CA TYR A 172 -3.38 1.32 10.83
C TYR A 172 -4.85 0.94 10.79
N ILE A 173 -5.43 0.68 11.96
CA ILE A 173 -6.82 0.23 12.10
C ILE A 173 -7.57 1.24 12.97
N ASN A 174 -8.71 1.72 12.48
CA ASN A 174 -9.53 2.67 13.23
C ASN A 174 -10.25 2.03 14.42
N PHE A 175 -10.46 0.72 14.40
CA PHE A 175 -11.05 -0.08 15.48
C PHE A 175 -10.26 -1.38 15.64
N LEU A 176 -9.23 -1.34 16.49
CA LEU A 176 -8.40 -2.50 16.77
C LEU A 176 -8.92 -3.19 18.03
N PHE A 177 -9.50 -4.38 17.90
CA PHE A 177 -9.78 -5.18 19.08
C PHE A 177 -8.49 -5.88 19.55
N PRO A 178 -8.15 -5.84 20.85
CA PRO A 178 -6.98 -6.54 21.40
C PRO A 178 -6.86 -7.99 20.93
N SER A 179 -7.98 -8.72 20.87
CA SER A 179 -8.02 -10.11 20.39
C SER A 179 -7.51 -10.30 18.96
N LYS A 180 -7.70 -9.30 18.08
CA LYS A 180 -7.19 -9.33 16.70
C LYS A 180 -5.71 -9.02 16.59
N VAL A 181 -5.16 -8.25 17.53
CA VAL A 181 -3.72 -8.07 17.66
C VAL A 181 -3.07 -9.40 18.02
N PHE A 182 -3.61 -10.08 19.02
CA PHE A 182 -3.11 -11.39 19.46
C PHE A 182 -3.19 -12.44 18.35
N GLU A 183 -4.35 -12.59 17.69
CA GLU A 183 -4.52 -13.51 16.56
C GLU A 183 -3.50 -13.26 15.44
N LEU A 184 -3.22 -11.99 15.13
CA LEU A 184 -2.23 -11.64 14.12
C LEU A 184 -0.82 -11.99 14.57
N VAL A 185 -0.42 -11.60 15.80
CA VAL A 185 0.90 -11.91 16.34
C VAL A 185 1.12 -13.42 16.41
N ASP A 186 0.13 -14.19 16.89
CA ASP A 186 0.23 -15.65 17.00
C ASP A 186 0.31 -16.31 15.61
N THR A 187 -0.43 -15.80 14.62
CA THR A 187 -0.31 -16.24 13.22
C THR A 187 1.10 -16.00 12.67
N LEU A 188 1.70 -14.84 12.99
CA LEU A 188 3.03 -14.47 12.54
C LEU A 188 4.11 -15.29 13.24
N LEU A 189 4.03 -15.47 14.56
CA LEU A 189 4.92 -16.32 15.35
C LEU A 189 4.88 -17.78 14.89
N THR A 190 3.69 -18.31 14.58
CA THR A 190 3.58 -19.69 14.05
C THR A 190 4.26 -19.84 12.69
N ARG A 191 4.28 -18.78 11.86
CA ARG A 191 4.99 -18.77 10.58
C ARG A 191 6.50 -18.68 10.75
N THR A 192 6.99 -17.93 11.73
CA THR A 192 8.43 -17.86 12.04
C THR A 192 8.96 -19.12 12.74
N GLN A 193 8.12 -19.87 13.47
CA GLN A 193 8.54 -21.11 14.16
C GLN A 193 8.55 -22.37 13.26
N LYS A 194 7.78 -22.42 12.17
CA LYS A 194 7.79 -23.55 11.20
C LYS A 194 9.06 -23.66 10.34
N VAL A 195 10.08 -22.86 10.64
CA VAL A 195 11.41 -22.80 10.01
C VAL A 195 12.14 -24.15 10.02
N GLY A 196 11.81 -25.06 10.94
CA GLY A 196 12.44 -26.37 11.01
C GLY A 196 12.02 -27.41 9.97
N SER A 197 10.95 -27.21 9.19
CA SER A 197 10.38 -28.32 8.38
C SER A 197 9.98 -27.97 6.94
N ASN A 198 9.77 -26.70 6.59
CA ASN A 198 9.48 -26.33 5.19
C ASN A 198 9.87 -24.86 4.90
N PRO A 199 10.97 -24.60 4.19
CA PRO A 199 11.47 -23.24 3.94
C PRO A 199 10.55 -22.38 3.06
N LYS A 200 9.49 -22.96 2.46
CA LYS A 200 8.51 -22.26 1.61
C LYS A 200 7.39 -21.52 2.36
N LEU A 201 7.46 -21.36 3.68
CA LEU A 201 6.42 -20.69 4.49
C LEU A 201 6.94 -19.54 5.35
N CYS A 202 8.23 -19.20 5.25
CA CYS A 202 8.86 -18.23 6.14
C CYS A 202 8.54 -16.79 5.70
N CYS A 203 8.01 -15.97 6.61
CA CYS A 203 7.95 -14.52 6.44
C CYS A 203 9.15 -13.92 7.19
N SER A 204 9.96 -13.10 6.51
CA SER A 204 11.10 -12.38 7.11
C SER A 204 10.68 -11.18 7.97
N LEU A 205 9.50 -11.24 8.59
CA LEU A 205 8.88 -10.07 9.20
C LEU A 205 9.63 -9.68 10.49
N GLU A 206 10.27 -8.52 10.47
CA GLU A 206 11.05 -7.96 11.56
C GLU A 206 10.19 -7.07 12.46
N PHE A 207 9.30 -6.26 11.87
CA PHE A 207 8.51 -5.27 12.60
C PHE A 207 7.03 -5.28 12.21
N LEU A 208 6.18 -5.22 13.23
CA LEU A 208 4.74 -5.01 13.12
C LEU A 208 4.35 -3.74 13.87
N THR A 209 3.79 -2.77 13.16
CA THR A 209 3.32 -1.52 13.77
C THR A 209 1.80 -1.44 13.75
N PHE A 210 1.19 -1.19 14.91
CA PHE A 210 -0.22 -0.82 15.03
C PHE A 210 -0.35 0.66 15.38
N GLY A 211 -1.09 1.41 14.56
CA GLY A 211 -1.42 2.81 14.83
C GLY A 211 -2.80 3.00 15.44
N ASN A 212 -2.98 4.11 16.17
CA ASN A 212 -4.26 4.56 16.76
C ASN A 212 -4.83 3.64 17.85
N ILE A 213 -3.97 3.08 18.71
CA ILE A 213 -4.41 2.28 19.86
C ILE A 213 -4.76 3.23 21.01
N PRO A 214 -5.95 3.10 21.64
CA PRO A 214 -6.28 3.80 22.87
C PRO A 214 -5.25 3.48 23.96
N LEU A 215 -4.78 4.49 24.69
CA LEU A 215 -3.76 4.30 25.72
C LEU A 215 -4.17 3.28 26.80
N GLU A 216 -5.45 3.23 27.15
CA GLU A 216 -6.01 2.28 28.12
C GLU A 216 -5.92 0.82 27.64
N GLU A 217 -6.06 0.57 26.33
CA GLU A 217 -5.93 -0.76 25.75
C GLU A 217 -4.46 -1.17 25.57
N TYR A 218 -3.58 -0.20 25.32
CA TYR A 218 -2.15 -0.44 25.08
C TYR A 218 -1.51 -1.25 26.21
N THR A 219 -1.75 -0.88 27.48
CA THR A 219 -1.10 -1.54 28.62
C THR A 219 -1.49 -3.01 28.74
N ALA A 220 -2.77 -3.33 28.55
CA ALA A 220 -3.25 -4.72 28.58
C ALA A 220 -2.67 -5.53 27.41
N ILE A 221 -2.65 -4.96 26.20
CA ILE A 221 -2.07 -5.61 25.03
C ILE A 221 -0.57 -5.83 25.20
N GLN A 222 0.15 -4.84 25.73
CA GLN A 222 1.59 -4.93 25.98
C GLN A 222 1.91 -6.07 26.95
N GLN A 223 1.27 -6.11 28.12
CA GLN A 223 1.51 -7.14 29.13
C GLN A 223 1.31 -8.55 28.55
N GLU A 224 0.19 -8.77 27.86
CA GLU A 224 -0.14 -10.05 27.25
C GLU A 224 0.85 -10.42 26.13
N LEU A 225 1.28 -9.47 25.29
CA LEU A 225 2.25 -9.73 24.23
C LEU A 225 3.65 -10.02 24.77
N GLU A 226 4.10 -9.32 25.81
CA GLU A 226 5.41 -9.53 26.42
C GLU A 226 5.51 -10.88 27.15
N THR A 227 4.40 -11.53 27.49
CA THR A 227 4.41 -12.94 27.94
C THR A 227 4.78 -13.93 26.83
N ARG A 228 4.68 -13.53 25.56
CA ARG A 228 5.05 -14.39 24.42
C ARG A 228 6.56 -14.34 24.26
N ASN A 229 7.20 -15.51 24.30
CA ASN A 229 8.63 -15.61 23.99
C ASN A 229 8.91 -14.98 22.61
N ASN A 230 10.04 -14.27 22.51
CA ASN A 230 10.51 -13.62 21.30
C ASN A 230 9.68 -12.43 20.80
N VAL A 231 8.96 -11.74 21.69
CA VAL A 231 8.28 -10.49 21.34
C VAL A 231 8.84 -9.35 22.18
N THR A 232 9.19 -8.24 21.54
CA THR A 232 9.41 -6.95 22.22
C THR A 232 8.34 -5.97 21.78
N VAL A 233 7.75 -5.23 22.72
CA VAL A 233 6.75 -4.21 22.42
C VAL A 233 7.28 -2.83 22.81
N GLU A 234 7.23 -1.87 21.89
CA GLU A 234 7.61 -0.48 22.12
C GLU A 234 6.43 0.46 21.88
N ARG A 235 6.38 1.52 22.70
CA ARG A 235 5.36 2.57 22.63
C ARG A 235 5.92 3.83 21.99
N PHE A 236 5.18 4.36 21.02
CA PHE A 236 5.38 5.72 20.51
C PHE A 236 4.12 6.55 20.75
N LYS A 237 4.24 7.66 21.46
CA LYS A 237 3.11 8.56 21.73
C LYS A 237 2.70 9.28 20.45
N ILE A 238 1.41 9.21 20.08
CA ILE A 238 0.84 9.96 18.95
C ILE A 238 0.11 11.21 19.48
N SER A 239 -0.78 11.03 20.45
CA SER A 239 -1.53 12.11 21.11
C SER A 239 -1.68 11.82 22.61
N HIS A 240 -2.55 12.56 23.32
CA HIS A 240 -2.84 12.28 24.74
C HIS A 240 -3.47 10.89 24.93
N ASP A 241 -4.38 10.51 24.03
CA ASP A 241 -5.19 9.30 24.20
C ASP A 241 -4.80 8.17 23.23
N LEU A 242 -3.94 8.45 22.24
CA LEU A 242 -3.55 7.48 21.21
C LEU A 242 -2.05 7.22 21.20
N VAL A 243 -1.72 5.95 21.01
CA VAL A 243 -0.34 5.47 20.86
C VAL A 243 -0.19 4.65 19.57
N ARG A 244 1.06 4.57 19.13
CA ARG A 244 1.53 3.62 18.13
C ARG A 244 2.30 2.55 18.89
N MET A 245 1.95 1.30 18.64
CA MET A 245 2.63 0.13 19.17
C MET A 245 3.52 -0.45 18.08
N MET A 246 4.80 -0.62 18.37
CA MET A 246 5.71 -1.38 17.53
C MET A 246 6.00 -2.71 18.21
N ILE A 247 5.91 -3.79 17.46
CA ILE A 247 6.14 -5.14 17.92
C ILE A 247 7.29 -5.69 17.09
N THR A 248 8.37 -6.07 17.77
CA THR A 248 9.53 -6.74 17.17
C THR A 248 9.41 -8.23 17.44
N LEU A 249 9.45 -9.03 16.38
CA LEU A 249 9.43 -10.50 16.46
C LEU A 249 10.88 -11.00 16.38
N LYS A 250 11.34 -11.78 17.37
CA LYS A 250 12.71 -12.31 17.48
C LYS A 250 12.83 -13.78 17.07
#